data_AF-A0A1W9IW29-F1
#
_entry.id   AF-A0A1W9IW29-F1
#
_cell.length_a   1.000
_cell.length_b   1.000
_cell.length_c   1.000
_cell.angle_alpha   90.00
_cell.angle_beta   90.00
_cell.angle_gamma   90.00
#
_symmetry.space_group_name_H-M   'P 1'
#
loop_
_entity.id
_entity.type
_entity.pdbx_description
1 polymer ?
#
loop_
_entity_poly.entity_id
_entity_poly.type
_entity_poly.pdbx_seq_one_letter_code
_entity_poly.pdbx_strand_id
1 'polypeptide(L)'
;MNSRVTAPRNVFLVLTPTALCIIVWLGLSLAFQPACWAENVAPGAHWGAIDFPDRDPSLLAGFTVNRFTEFNGRRERFNTIDETAGFNFATVSWTDRLKTLPEWSGTLTIGAGPTGENPSSHLQNSFLHRTTGQSAIPVGQTRSGADAMAGGSLTRWSPLFASRDTGFAGIGITGGSLYQEVYGRVGFRELSLGELATWLFPHSDHWMLNGLSRFVRFSAMGRYSRLFAGSAYSDNVIADQSYLGQASVSLADFGGDDTTPPRWAIEMAVTYDSGLFVSTTGRWVTRRFGSIALHFPYGTLESWNDWVGSTDSGPTYGFSLLFDVRKLSSLLTGL
;
A
#
# COMPACT_ATOMS: atom_id res chain seq x y z
N MET A 1 49.07 42.21 6.62
CA MET A 1 48.16 41.62 7.64
C MET A 1 47.71 40.27 7.13
N ASN A 2 48.22 39.18 7.71
CA ASN A 2 47.97 37.81 7.25
C ASN A 2 46.60 37.32 7.72
N SER A 3 45.73 36.95 6.79
CA SER A 3 44.47 36.25 7.06
C SER A 3 44.75 34.78 7.39
N ARG A 4 44.37 34.34 8.59
CA ARG A 4 44.38 32.91 8.95
C ARG A 4 43.08 32.28 8.45
N VAL A 5 43.22 31.35 7.51
CA VAL A 5 42.16 30.40 7.12
C VAL A 5 42.13 29.30 8.17
N THR A 6 41.02 29.15 8.90
CA THR A 6 40.76 28.01 9.79
C THR A 6 40.15 26.86 9.00
N ALA A 7 40.83 25.71 8.99
CA ALA A 7 40.34 24.47 8.39
C ALA A 7 39.11 23.91 9.17
N PRO A 8 38.19 23.19 8.48
CA PRO A 8 37.03 22.60 9.13
C PRO A 8 37.42 21.44 10.05
N ARG A 9 36.91 21.45 11.29
CA ARG A 9 37.03 20.34 12.24
C ARG A 9 36.08 19.22 11.83
N ASN A 10 36.65 18.06 11.48
CA ASN A 10 35.91 16.81 11.38
C ASN A 10 35.40 16.42 12.77
N VAL A 11 34.08 16.49 12.98
CA VAL A 11 33.43 15.98 14.19
C VAL A 11 33.21 14.48 13.98
N PHE A 12 34.11 13.66 14.49
CA PHE A 12 33.82 12.23 14.68
C PHE A 12 32.85 12.10 15.84
N LEU A 13 31.63 11.65 15.56
CA LEU A 13 30.62 11.35 16.57
C LEU A 13 31.06 10.09 17.33
N VAL A 14 31.81 10.25 18.42
CA VAL A 14 32.20 9.13 19.30
C VAL A 14 30.99 8.80 20.18
N LEU A 15 30.23 7.79 19.80
CA LEU A 15 29.15 7.24 20.62
C LEU A 15 29.76 6.63 21.88
N THR A 16 29.29 7.04 23.06
CA THR A 16 29.71 6.45 24.33
C THR A 16 29.24 4.98 24.41
N PRO A 17 29.96 4.11 25.12
CA PRO A 17 29.56 2.70 25.28
C PRO A 17 28.12 2.52 25.80
N THR A 18 27.66 3.44 26.64
CA THR A 18 26.27 3.52 27.11
C THR A 18 25.28 3.86 26.00
N ALA A 19 25.60 4.81 25.10
CA ALA A 19 24.77 5.11 23.94
C ALA A 19 24.69 3.91 22.97
N LEU A 20 25.80 3.18 22.78
CA LEU A 20 25.82 1.96 21.98
C LEU A 20 24.95 0.86 22.61
N CYS A 21 25.05 0.64 23.92
CA CYS A 21 24.19 -0.33 24.63
C CYS A 21 22.70 0.04 24.56
N ILE A 22 22.36 1.32 24.65
CA ILE A 22 20.96 1.78 24.49
C ILE A 22 20.49 1.57 23.05
N ILE A 23 21.31 1.87 22.04
CA ILE A 23 20.98 1.64 20.63
C ILE A 23 20.82 0.15 20.33
N VAL A 24 21.69 -0.70 20.89
CA VAL A 24 21.62 -2.16 20.75
C VAL A 24 20.42 -2.71 21.50
N TRP A 25 20.12 -2.23 22.70
CA TRP A 25 18.95 -2.66 23.47
C TRP A 25 17.64 -2.17 22.87
N LEU A 26 17.57 -0.94 22.34
CA LEU A 26 16.48 -0.48 21.47
C LEU A 26 16.41 -1.40 20.25
N GLY A 27 17.47 -1.53 19.47
CA GLY A 27 17.50 -2.39 18.27
C GLY A 27 17.03 -3.81 18.52
N LEU A 28 17.38 -4.41 19.65
CA LEU A 28 16.95 -5.74 20.06
C LEU A 28 15.50 -5.75 20.52
N SER A 29 15.07 -4.86 21.41
CA SER A 29 13.67 -4.78 21.88
C SER A 29 12.68 -4.42 20.76
N LEU A 30 13.14 -3.62 19.78
CA LEU A 30 12.43 -3.27 18.55
C LEU A 30 12.24 -4.47 17.60
N ALA A 31 13.11 -5.49 17.69
CA ALA A 31 13.09 -6.66 16.81
C ALA A 31 12.17 -7.80 17.28
N PHE A 32 11.41 -7.62 18.38
CA PHE A 32 10.51 -8.64 18.94
C PHE A 32 9.02 -8.35 18.76
N GLN A 33 8.66 -7.22 18.15
CA GLN A 33 7.25 -6.83 17.97
C GLN A 33 6.70 -7.38 16.64
N PRO A 34 5.39 -7.70 16.55
CA PRO A 34 4.74 -8.11 15.29
C PRO A 34 4.70 -6.94 14.30
N ALA A 35 4.79 -7.24 12.99
CA ALA A 35 4.57 -6.28 11.92
C ALA A 35 3.16 -5.68 11.98
N CYS A 36 2.97 -4.50 11.38
CA CYS A 36 1.64 -3.94 11.15
C CYS A 36 1.36 -3.86 9.65
N TRP A 37 0.06 -3.95 9.33
CA TRP A 37 -0.47 -3.66 8.01
C TRP A 37 -1.42 -2.46 8.10
N ALA A 38 -1.74 -1.88 6.95
CA ALA A 38 -2.75 -0.86 6.83
C ALA A 38 -3.38 -0.92 5.45
N GLU A 39 -4.66 -0.56 5.38
CA GLU A 39 -5.28 -0.23 4.10
C GLU A 39 -4.80 1.16 3.66
N ASN A 40 -4.37 1.25 2.41
CA ASN A 40 -3.96 2.51 1.80
C ASN A 40 -5.16 3.45 1.62
N VAL A 41 -4.91 4.75 1.71
CA VAL A 41 -5.94 5.75 1.38
C VAL A 41 -6.22 5.75 -0.12
N ALA A 42 -7.46 6.02 -0.51
CA ALA A 42 -7.75 6.34 -1.90
C ALA A 42 -6.88 7.50 -2.40
N PRO A 43 -6.48 7.47 -3.68
CA PRO A 43 -6.93 6.53 -4.71
C PRO A 43 -6.06 5.24 -4.82
N GLY A 44 -5.27 4.89 -3.81
CA GLY A 44 -4.20 3.89 -3.86
C GLY A 44 -4.55 2.55 -4.54
N ALA A 45 -5.72 1.97 -4.25
CA ALA A 45 -6.15 0.71 -4.86
C ALA A 45 -6.16 0.74 -6.41
N HIS A 46 -6.68 1.83 -6.99
CA HIS A 46 -6.72 2.06 -8.43
C HIS A 46 -5.38 2.50 -9.03
N TRP A 47 -4.38 2.76 -8.16
CA TRP A 47 -3.00 3.06 -8.52
C TRP A 47 -2.09 1.84 -8.40
N GLY A 48 -2.61 0.72 -7.89
CA GLY A 48 -1.87 -0.53 -7.74
C GLY A 48 -1.42 -0.84 -6.32
N ALA A 49 -1.65 0.03 -5.34
CA ALA A 49 -1.31 -0.25 -3.96
C ALA A 49 -1.95 -1.56 -3.47
N ILE A 50 -1.28 -2.23 -2.54
CA ILE A 50 -1.79 -3.43 -1.88
C ILE A 50 -3.04 -3.03 -1.08
N ASP A 51 -4.17 -3.68 -1.40
CA ASP A 51 -5.52 -3.26 -0.98
C ASP A 51 -6.28 -4.41 -0.26
N PHE A 52 -5.55 -5.43 0.18
CA PHE A 52 -6.12 -6.45 1.04
C PHE A 52 -6.63 -5.84 2.36
N PRO A 53 -7.76 -6.33 2.89
CA PRO A 53 -8.27 -5.87 4.18
C PRO A 53 -7.26 -6.13 5.30
N ASP A 54 -7.21 -5.19 6.24
CA ASP A 54 -6.48 -5.41 7.49
C ASP A 54 -7.37 -6.12 8.51
N ARG A 55 -6.75 -7.05 9.22
CA ARG A 55 -7.41 -7.94 10.19
C ARG A 55 -7.16 -7.50 11.62
N ASP A 56 -5.94 -7.01 11.86
CA ASP A 56 -5.42 -6.86 13.20
C ASP A 56 -5.53 -5.39 13.61
N PRO A 57 -5.84 -5.09 14.89
CA PRO A 57 -6.03 -3.72 15.31
C PRO A 57 -4.77 -2.89 15.02
N SER A 58 -4.95 -1.77 14.32
CA SER A 58 -3.86 -0.94 13.80
C SER A 58 -4.24 0.54 13.85
N LEU A 59 -3.27 1.43 14.10
CA LEU A 59 -3.44 2.87 13.95
C LEU A 59 -2.16 3.42 13.32
N LEU A 60 -2.19 3.55 12.00
CA LEU A 60 -1.05 3.98 11.22
C LEU A 60 -1.25 5.42 10.77
N ALA A 61 -0.18 6.21 10.81
CA ALA A 61 -0.15 7.55 10.26
C ALA A 61 1.15 7.81 9.51
N GLY A 62 1.09 8.61 8.45
CA GLY A 62 2.28 8.93 7.67
C GLY A 62 1.93 9.62 6.37
N PHE A 63 2.60 9.23 5.29
CA PHE A 63 2.54 9.91 4.02
C PHE A 63 2.32 8.93 2.87
N THR A 64 1.33 9.21 2.04
CA THR A 64 0.98 8.44 0.84
C THR A 64 1.04 9.36 -0.37
N VAL A 65 1.63 8.89 -1.45
CA VAL A 65 1.78 9.62 -2.71
C VAL A 65 1.24 8.77 -3.83
N ASN A 66 0.39 9.37 -4.65
CA ASN A 66 -0.02 8.80 -5.94
C ASN A 66 0.24 9.82 -7.04
N ARG A 67 0.67 9.37 -8.22
CA ARG A 67 0.87 10.24 -9.38
C ARG A 67 -0.03 9.82 -10.53
N PHE A 68 -0.72 10.80 -11.09
CA PHE A 68 -1.47 10.70 -12.33
C PHE A 68 -0.75 11.46 -13.44
N THR A 69 -0.67 10.90 -14.64
CA THR A 69 -0.29 11.64 -15.85
C THR A 69 -1.22 11.39 -17.02
N GLU A 70 -1.50 12.43 -17.80
CA GLU A 70 -2.36 12.39 -18.99
C GLU A 70 -1.72 11.66 -20.18
N PHE A 71 -0.39 11.48 -20.17
CA PHE A 71 0.37 10.93 -21.29
C PHE A 71 0.69 9.47 -21.12
N ASN A 72 0.80 8.74 -22.25
CA ASN A 72 1.31 7.39 -22.27
C ASN A 72 2.83 7.25 -22.45
N GLY A 73 3.36 6.02 -22.36
CA GLY A 73 4.77 5.74 -22.65
C GLY A 73 5.22 6.17 -24.06
N ARG A 74 4.27 6.39 -24.98
CA ARG A 74 4.50 6.98 -26.32
C ARG A 74 4.27 8.50 -26.38
N ARG A 75 3.98 9.12 -25.24
CA ARG A 75 3.63 10.54 -25.07
C ARG A 75 2.32 10.97 -25.73
N GLU A 76 1.43 10.02 -25.99
CA GLU A 76 0.09 10.29 -26.52
C GLU A 76 -0.88 10.45 -25.35
N ARG A 77 -1.80 11.40 -25.46
CA ARG A 77 -2.87 11.56 -24.47
C ARG A 77 -3.93 10.47 -24.68
N PHE A 78 -4.33 9.78 -23.60
CA PHE A 78 -5.24 8.62 -23.68
C PHE A 78 -6.64 8.87 -23.05
N ASN A 79 -6.84 10.03 -22.42
CA ASN A 79 -8.12 10.47 -21.86
C ASN A 79 -8.35 11.97 -22.14
N THR A 80 -9.46 12.51 -21.65
CA THR A 80 -9.78 13.94 -21.79
C THR A 80 -9.27 14.81 -20.63
N ILE A 81 -8.55 14.22 -19.66
CA ILE A 81 -7.92 14.96 -18.57
C ILE A 81 -6.68 15.62 -19.17
N ASP A 82 -6.57 16.95 -19.03
CA ASP A 82 -5.52 17.77 -19.61
C ASP A 82 -4.52 18.32 -18.57
N GLU A 83 -4.49 17.65 -17.41
CA GLU A 83 -3.58 17.95 -16.32
C GLU A 83 -2.95 16.68 -15.72
N THR A 84 -1.73 16.84 -15.22
CA THR A 84 -1.00 15.90 -14.38
C THR A 84 -1.25 16.26 -12.92
N ALA A 85 -1.55 15.27 -12.09
CA ALA A 85 -1.86 15.47 -10.68
C ALA A 85 -0.98 14.58 -9.81
N GLY A 86 -0.48 15.14 -8.70
CA GLY A 86 -0.02 14.34 -7.57
C GLY A 86 -1.13 14.27 -6.54
N PHE A 87 -1.19 13.20 -5.75
CA PHE A 87 -2.04 13.09 -4.57
C PHE A 87 -1.12 12.80 -3.40
N ASN A 88 -0.65 13.86 -2.77
CA ASN A 88 0.42 13.82 -1.78
C ASN A 88 -0.19 13.97 -0.39
N PHE A 89 -0.66 12.88 0.20
CA PHE A 89 -1.50 12.90 1.38
C PHE A 89 -0.75 12.59 2.66
N ALA A 90 -0.89 13.46 3.66
CA ALA A 90 -0.78 13.02 5.03
C ALA A 90 -1.94 12.04 5.29
N THR A 91 -1.64 10.83 5.71
CA THR A 91 -2.59 9.71 5.77
C THR A 91 -2.69 9.18 7.19
N VAL A 92 -3.90 8.82 7.61
CA VAL A 92 -4.18 8.06 8.83
C VAL A 92 -5.08 6.89 8.46
N SER A 93 -4.75 5.70 8.94
CA SER A 93 -5.51 4.46 8.77
C SER A 93 -5.70 3.81 10.13
N TRP A 94 -6.94 3.48 10.47
CA TRP A 94 -7.31 2.85 11.72
C TRP A 94 -8.11 1.58 11.43
N THR A 95 -7.69 0.46 11.99
CA THR A 95 -8.38 -0.82 11.93
C THR A 95 -8.66 -1.32 13.34
N ASP A 96 -9.84 -1.88 13.58
CA ASP A 96 -10.15 -2.56 14.83
C ASP A 96 -11.11 -3.75 14.61
N ARG A 97 -11.08 -4.71 15.54
CA ARG A 97 -12.05 -5.81 15.59
C ARG A 97 -13.31 -5.36 16.32
N LEU A 98 -14.47 -5.56 15.71
CA LEU A 98 -15.73 -5.12 16.27
C LEU A 98 -16.14 -5.99 17.46
N LYS A 99 -16.17 -5.40 18.66
CA LYS A 99 -16.57 -6.11 19.90
C LYS A 99 -17.97 -6.71 19.83
N THR A 100 -18.89 -6.06 19.12
CA THR A 100 -20.30 -6.48 18.98
C THR A 100 -20.52 -7.50 17.87
N LEU A 101 -19.57 -7.62 16.92
CA LEU A 101 -19.64 -8.54 15.79
C LEU A 101 -18.31 -9.30 15.71
N PRO A 102 -18.16 -10.39 16.50
CA PRO A 102 -17.00 -11.26 16.40
C PRO A 102 -16.77 -11.69 14.94
N GLU A 103 -15.52 -11.87 14.54
CA GLU A 103 -15.08 -12.11 13.14
C GLU A 103 -15.06 -10.87 12.23
N TRP A 104 -15.65 -9.74 12.62
CA TRP A 104 -15.62 -8.53 11.79
C TRP A 104 -14.50 -7.57 12.20
N SER A 105 -13.81 -7.02 11.21
CA SER A 105 -12.98 -5.81 11.35
C SER A 105 -13.64 -4.62 10.67
N GLY A 106 -13.44 -3.44 11.27
CA GLY A 106 -13.79 -2.16 10.67
C GLY A 106 -12.51 -1.36 10.44
N THR A 107 -12.45 -0.70 9.28
CA THR A 107 -11.31 0.16 8.91
C THR A 107 -11.81 1.54 8.50
N LEU A 108 -11.08 2.57 8.90
CA LEU A 108 -11.26 3.96 8.50
C LEU A 108 -9.93 4.53 8.05
N THR A 109 -9.89 5.07 6.83
CA THR A 109 -8.71 5.70 6.27
C THR A 109 -9.03 7.11 5.82
N ILE A 110 -8.19 8.08 6.18
CA ILE A 110 -8.34 9.48 5.80
C ILE A 110 -6.98 9.97 5.28
N GLY A 111 -7.00 10.72 4.20
CA GLY A 111 -5.81 11.39 3.67
C GLY A 111 -6.15 12.75 3.11
N ALA A 112 -5.25 13.71 3.30
CA ALA A 112 -5.40 15.04 2.72
C ALA A 112 -4.05 15.66 2.40
N GLY A 113 -4.00 16.50 1.37
CA GLY A 113 -2.78 17.20 0.99
C GLY A 113 -2.82 17.84 -0.39
N PRO A 114 -1.69 18.40 -0.85
CA PRO A 114 -1.62 19.14 -2.10
C PRO A 114 -1.71 18.23 -3.33
N THR A 115 -2.30 18.76 -4.41
CA THR A 115 -2.46 18.04 -5.68
C THR A 115 -1.35 18.29 -6.70
N GLY A 116 -0.36 19.10 -6.32
CA GLY A 116 0.78 19.41 -7.18
C GLY A 116 1.58 18.16 -7.51
N GLU A 117 2.30 18.19 -8.63
CA GLU A 117 3.08 17.03 -9.09
C GLU A 117 4.24 16.65 -8.15
N ASN A 118 4.70 17.55 -7.27
CA ASN A 118 5.78 17.28 -6.33
C ASN A 118 5.23 16.89 -4.95
N PRO A 119 5.86 15.93 -4.24
CA PRO A 119 7.13 15.24 -4.56
C PRO A 119 7.04 14.08 -5.56
N SER A 120 5.84 13.67 -5.99
CA SER A 120 5.61 12.47 -6.80
C SER A 120 6.41 12.41 -8.12
N SER A 121 6.53 13.54 -8.83
CA SER A 121 7.27 13.71 -10.08
C SER A 121 8.77 13.53 -9.87
N HIS A 122 9.32 14.05 -8.75
CA HIS A 122 10.72 13.86 -8.40
C HIS A 122 11.04 12.38 -8.10
N LEU A 123 10.19 11.72 -7.30
CA LEU A 123 10.37 10.30 -6.97
C LEU A 123 10.31 9.41 -8.22
N GLN A 124 9.36 9.66 -9.11
CA GLN A 124 9.26 8.88 -10.34
C GLN A 124 10.37 9.20 -11.34
N ASN A 125 10.46 10.46 -11.81
CA ASN A 125 11.32 10.82 -12.92
C ASN A 125 12.80 10.92 -12.52
N SER A 126 13.11 11.39 -11.31
CA SER A 126 14.50 11.67 -10.90
C SER A 126 15.16 10.50 -10.18
N PHE A 127 14.39 9.68 -9.45
CA PHE A 127 14.89 8.49 -8.78
C PHE A 127 14.61 7.23 -9.59
N LEU A 128 13.34 6.82 -9.73
CA LEU A 128 12.99 5.51 -10.29
C LEU A 128 13.37 5.37 -11.78
N HIS A 129 13.01 6.34 -12.62
CA HIS A 129 13.29 6.27 -14.06
C HIS A 129 14.79 6.37 -14.34
N ARG A 130 15.51 7.19 -13.57
CA ARG A 130 16.97 7.28 -13.68
C ARG A 130 17.66 5.98 -13.26
N THR A 131 17.21 5.32 -12.19
CA THR A 131 17.81 4.05 -11.73
C THR A 131 17.45 2.85 -12.61
N THR A 132 16.30 2.88 -13.28
CA THR A 132 15.83 1.81 -14.18
C THR A 132 16.13 2.08 -15.67
N GLY A 133 16.74 3.22 -16.01
CA GLY A 133 17.09 3.59 -17.38
C GLY A 133 15.91 4.04 -18.25
N GLN A 134 14.76 4.33 -17.64
CA GLN A 134 13.57 4.83 -18.32
C GLN A 134 13.65 6.34 -18.58
N SER A 135 12.95 6.80 -19.63
CA SER A 135 12.86 8.24 -19.93
C SER A 135 11.88 8.93 -19.00
N ALA A 136 12.11 10.21 -18.69
CA ALA A 136 11.15 11.00 -17.91
C ALA A 136 9.81 11.13 -18.65
N ILE A 137 8.71 11.01 -17.91
CA ILE A 137 7.36 11.23 -18.44
C ILE A 137 7.12 12.74 -18.53
N PRO A 138 6.69 13.27 -19.69
CA PRO A 138 6.36 14.67 -19.85
C PRO A 138 5.22 15.08 -18.92
N VAL A 139 5.24 16.34 -18.51
CA VAL A 139 4.21 16.94 -17.68
C VAL A 139 3.57 18.05 -18.49
N GLY A 140 2.25 18.00 -18.60
CA GLY A 140 1.44 19.04 -19.25
C GLY A 140 1.22 20.20 -18.29
N GLN A 141 -0.05 20.56 -18.07
CA GLN A 141 -0.40 21.41 -16.94
C GLN A 141 -0.39 20.59 -15.65
N THR A 142 0.01 21.20 -14.54
CA THR A 142 0.00 20.55 -13.23
C THR A 142 -1.19 21.06 -12.44
N ARG A 143 -1.99 20.13 -11.90
CA ARG A 143 -3.09 20.46 -11.00
C ARG A 143 -2.57 21.20 -9.77
N SER A 144 -3.13 22.35 -9.46
CA SER A 144 -2.78 23.14 -8.26
C SER A 144 -3.99 23.26 -7.34
N GLY A 145 -3.87 22.72 -6.14
CA GLY A 145 -4.96 22.68 -5.16
C GLY A 145 -4.64 21.79 -3.97
N ALA A 146 -5.65 21.58 -3.14
CA ALA A 146 -5.66 20.61 -2.06
C ALA A 146 -6.79 19.61 -2.29
N ASP A 147 -6.59 18.40 -1.81
CA ASP A 147 -7.55 17.31 -1.92
C ASP A 147 -7.62 16.54 -0.61
N ALA A 148 -8.74 15.88 -0.38
CA ALA A 148 -8.99 15.00 0.73
C ALA A 148 -9.78 13.78 0.26
N MET A 149 -9.39 12.63 0.78
CA MET A 149 -9.98 11.34 0.57
C MET A 149 -10.28 10.70 1.92
N ALA A 150 -11.45 10.10 2.05
CA ALA A 150 -11.82 9.30 3.21
C ALA A 150 -12.47 8.00 2.74
N GLY A 151 -12.14 6.90 3.38
CA GLY A 151 -12.72 5.60 3.10
C GLY A 151 -12.98 4.82 4.37
N GLY A 152 -13.96 3.93 4.33
CA GLY A 152 -14.26 3.02 5.41
C GLY A 152 -14.73 1.69 4.88
N SER A 153 -14.39 0.62 5.58
CA SER A 153 -14.75 -0.74 5.20
C SER A 153 -15.18 -1.58 6.40
N LEU A 154 -16.02 -2.57 6.12
CA LEU A 154 -16.41 -3.62 7.05
C LEU A 154 -16.07 -4.96 6.41
N THR A 155 -15.22 -5.74 7.07
CA THR A 155 -14.73 -7.01 6.55
C THR A 155 -15.03 -8.13 7.53
N ARG A 156 -15.73 -9.17 7.07
CA ARG A 156 -15.90 -10.42 7.80
C ARG A 156 -14.74 -11.35 7.46
N TRP A 157 -14.08 -11.85 8.50
CA TRP A 157 -13.04 -12.87 8.42
C TRP A 157 -13.63 -14.25 8.69
N SER A 158 -13.02 -15.26 8.08
CA SER A 158 -13.42 -16.65 8.25
C SER A 158 -12.18 -17.54 8.18
N PRO A 159 -12.13 -18.62 8.99
CA PRO A 159 -11.09 -19.61 8.84
C PRO A 159 -11.21 -20.29 7.48
N LEU A 160 -10.08 -20.49 6.81
CA LEU A 160 -9.99 -21.36 5.65
C LEU A 160 -9.00 -22.45 5.99
N PHE A 161 -9.43 -23.71 5.85
CA PHE A 161 -8.62 -24.88 6.19
C PHE A 161 -8.25 -24.89 7.70
N ALA A 162 -6.98 -25.09 8.04
CA ALA A 162 -6.49 -25.05 9.41
C ALA A 162 -6.06 -23.64 9.86
N SER A 163 -5.84 -22.71 8.92
CA SER A 163 -5.45 -21.33 9.19
C SER A 163 -6.63 -20.52 9.74
N ARG A 164 -6.42 -19.85 10.87
CA ARG A 164 -7.41 -18.97 11.48
C ARG A 164 -7.50 -17.66 10.69
N ASP A 165 -8.73 -17.25 10.36
CA ASP A 165 -9.05 -15.95 9.75
C ASP A 165 -8.23 -15.59 8.49
N THR A 166 -8.19 -16.50 7.52
CA THR A 166 -7.50 -16.33 6.23
C THR A 166 -8.45 -15.88 5.12
N GLY A 167 -9.70 -16.36 5.13
CA GLY A 167 -10.72 -15.97 4.16
C GLY A 167 -11.44 -14.70 4.58
N PHE A 168 -11.81 -13.86 3.62
CA PHE A 168 -12.55 -12.64 3.91
C PHE A 168 -13.60 -12.29 2.86
N ALA A 169 -14.63 -11.59 3.32
CA ALA A 169 -15.59 -10.90 2.47
C ALA A 169 -15.95 -9.56 3.13
N GLY A 170 -15.97 -8.48 2.36
CA GLY A 170 -16.19 -7.15 2.91
C GLY A 170 -16.84 -6.19 1.92
N ILE A 171 -17.36 -5.10 2.48
CA ILE A 171 -17.90 -3.97 1.73
C ILE A 171 -17.21 -2.70 2.22
N GLY A 172 -17.12 -1.71 1.36
CA GLY A 172 -16.57 -0.43 1.74
C GLY A 172 -17.08 0.71 0.88
N ILE A 173 -16.80 1.90 1.37
CA ILE A 173 -17.06 3.16 0.70
C ILE A 173 -15.78 3.99 0.71
N THR A 174 -15.55 4.74 -0.35
CA THR A 174 -14.49 5.73 -0.40
C THR A 174 -15.02 6.97 -1.10
N GLY A 175 -14.62 8.15 -0.64
CA GLY A 175 -15.03 9.39 -1.27
C GLY A 175 -14.03 10.50 -1.03
N GLY A 176 -13.93 11.38 -2.01
CA GLY A 176 -13.14 12.59 -1.94
C GLY A 176 -13.33 13.43 -3.20
N SER A 177 -12.43 14.36 -3.46
CA SER A 177 -12.63 15.25 -4.60
C SER A 177 -12.45 14.56 -5.95
N LEU A 178 -11.69 13.44 -6.04
CA LEU A 178 -11.46 12.75 -7.32
C LEU A 178 -12.64 11.90 -7.76
N TYR A 179 -13.15 11.07 -6.87
CA TYR A 179 -14.24 10.14 -7.13
C TYR A 179 -14.88 9.72 -5.82
N GLN A 180 -16.06 9.12 -5.94
CA GLN A 180 -16.73 8.39 -4.88
C GLN A 180 -16.93 6.95 -5.33
N GLU A 181 -16.91 6.03 -4.39
CA GLU A 181 -16.93 4.61 -4.66
C GLU A 181 -17.66 3.85 -3.58
N VAL A 182 -18.47 2.89 -4.02
CA VAL A 182 -18.98 1.81 -3.18
C VAL A 182 -18.45 0.52 -3.76
N TYR A 183 -17.85 -0.33 -2.93
CA TYR A 183 -17.22 -1.55 -3.39
C TYR A 183 -17.52 -2.75 -2.48
N GLY A 184 -17.45 -3.93 -3.09
CA GLY A 184 -17.41 -5.21 -2.40
C GLY A 184 -16.15 -5.97 -2.78
N ARG A 185 -15.54 -6.65 -1.80
CA ARG A 185 -14.33 -7.45 -2.00
C ARG A 185 -14.45 -8.81 -1.33
N VAL A 186 -13.80 -9.81 -1.93
CA VAL A 186 -13.74 -11.18 -1.42
C VAL A 186 -12.38 -11.78 -1.77
N GLY A 187 -11.84 -12.61 -0.89
CA GLY A 187 -10.55 -13.21 -1.11
C GLY A 187 -10.03 -14.02 0.06
N PHE A 188 -8.73 -14.28 0.00
CA PHE A 188 -7.96 -14.85 1.09
C PHE A 188 -6.65 -14.08 1.26
N ARG A 189 -6.18 -13.96 2.50
CA ARG A 189 -4.95 -13.29 2.87
C ARG A 189 -4.04 -14.25 3.62
N GLU A 190 -2.77 -14.28 3.22
CA GLU A 190 -1.70 -15.05 3.85
C GLU A 190 -1.98 -16.57 3.97
N LEU A 191 -2.51 -17.17 2.91
CA LEU A 191 -2.76 -18.61 2.83
C LEU A 191 -1.46 -19.44 2.81
N SER A 192 -1.47 -20.49 3.62
CA SER A 192 -0.47 -21.56 3.70
C SER A 192 -0.68 -22.60 2.59
N LEU A 193 0.28 -22.78 1.67
CA LEU A 193 0.18 -23.85 0.65
C LEU A 193 0.29 -25.25 1.26
N GLY A 194 1.02 -25.39 2.37
CA GLY A 194 1.16 -26.63 3.12
C GLY A 194 -0.17 -27.08 3.71
N GLU A 195 -0.95 -26.16 4.28
CA GLU A 195 -2.28 -26.47 4.81
C GLU A 195 -3.30 -26.72 3.69
N LEU A 196 -3.25 -25.94 2.61
CA LEU A 196 -4.06 -26.21 1.43
C LEU A 196 -3.77 -27.62 0.87
N ALA A 197 -2.50 -28.00 0.75
CA ALA A 197 -2.10 -29.31 0.26
C ALA A 197 -2.50 -30.43 1.23
N THR A 198 -2.35 -30.21 2.53
CA THR A 198 -2.79 -31.15 3.58
C THR A 198 -4.31 -31.35 3.53
N TRP A 199 -5.07 -30.29 3.26
CA TRP A 199 -6.53 -30.38 3.10
C TRP A 199 -6.94 -31.11 1.81
N LEU A 200 -6.28 -30.81 0.67
CA LEU A 200 -6.58 -31.45 -0.62
C LEU A 200 -6.14 -32.93 -0.68
N PHE A 201 -5.01 -33.25 -0.06
CA PHE A 201 -4.37 -34.56 -0.14
C PHE A 201 -3.94 -35.05 1.27
N PRO A 202 -4.90 -35.40 2.14
CA PRO A 202 -4.63 -35.65 3.57
C PRO A 202 -3.79 -36.89 3.86
N HIS A 203 -3.61 -37.79 2.89
CA HIS A 203 -2.85 -39.03 3.04
C HIS A 203 -1.42 -38.93 2.50
N SER A 204 -1.01 -37.75 2.02
CA SER A 204 0.31 -37.51 1.44
C SER A 204 1.18 -36.74 2.43
N ASP A 205 2.48 -37.05 2.46
CA ASP A 205 3.45 -36.25 3.20
C ASP A 205 3.80 -34.98 2.42
N HIS A 206 3.52 -33.82 3.03
CA HIS A 206 3.74 -32.49 2.46
C HIS A 206 4.86 -31.73 3.18
N TRP A 207 5.81 -32.42 3.82
CA TRP A 207 6.87 -31.80 4.62
C TRP A 207 7.57 -30.61 3.94
N MET A 208 7.82 -30.68 2.63
CA MET A 208 8.46 -29.59 1.87
C MET A 208 7.53 -28.37 1.73
N LEU A 209 6.24 -28.57 1.44
CA LEU A 209 5.27 -27.48 1.35
C LEU A 209 4.98 -26.87 2.71
N ASN A 210 4.94 -27.69 3.77
CA ASN A 210 4.82 -27.22 5.14
C ASN A 210 6.04 -26.38 5.56
N GLY A 211 7.25 -26.85 5.22
CA GLY A 211 8.49 -26.12 5.45
C GLY A 211 8.56 -24.79 4.68
N LEU A 212 8.13 -24.79 3.42
CA LEU A 212 8.05 -23.56 2.61
C LEU A 212 6.99 -22.59 3.16
N SER A 213 5.86 -23.11 3.62
CA SER A 213 4.72 -22.29 4.09
C SER A 213 5.03 -21.53 5.36
N ARG A 214 6.01 -21.96 6.16
CA ARG A 214 6.57 -21.14 7.25
C ARG A 214 7.12 -19.81 6.76
N PHE A 215 7.65 -19.77 5.54
CA PHE A 215 8.34 -18.60 5.00
C PHE A 215 7.59 -17.86 3.90
N VAL A 216 6.65 -18.54 3.25
CA VAL A 216 5.93 -18.02 2.08
C VAL A 216 4.42 -18.16 2.28
N ARG A 217 3.71 -17.05 2.14
CA ARG A 217 2.24 -16.99 2.19
C ARG A 217 1.68 -16.36 0.92
N PHE A 218 0.47 -16.76 0.55
CA PHE A 218 -0.18 -16.33 -0.69
C PHE A 218 -1.49 -15.62 -0.39
N SER A 219 -1.77 -14.52 -1.10
CA SER A 219 -3.04 -13.82 -0.98
C SER A 219 -3.64 -13.61 -2.36
N ALA A 220 -4.98 -13.63 -2.45
CA ALA A 220 -5.69 -13.24 -3.65
C ALA A 220 -7.04 -12.60 -3.32
N MET A 221 -7.43 -11.61 -4.11
CA MET A 221 -8.64 -10.82 -3.91
C MET A 221 -9.27 -10.46 -5.24
N GLY A 222 -10.61 -10.51 -5.28
CA GLY A 222 -11.42 -9.83 -6.27
C GLY A 222 -12.22 -8.69 -5.62
N ARG A 223 -12.33 -7.56 -6.31
CA ARG A 223 -13.11 -6.39 -5.91
C ARG A 223 -13.97 -5.91 -7.07
N TYR A 224 -15.22 -5.59 -6.75
CA TYR A 224 -16.16 -4.94 -7.67
C TYR A 224 -16.59 -3.61 -7.08
N SER A 225 -16.63 -2.59 -7.94
CA SER A 225 -16.85 -1.21 -7.53
C SER A 225 -17.88 -0.52 -8.41
N ARG A 226 -18.73 0.29 -7.78
CA ARG A 226 -19.52 1.35 -8.41
C ARG A 226 -18.86 2.68 -8.11
N LEU A 227 -18.60 3.42 -9.16
CA LEU A 227 -17.83 4.65 -9.13
C LEU A 227 -18.74 5.82 -9.53
N PHE A 228 -18.51 6.97 -8.92
CA PHE A 228 -19.24 8.21 -9.18
C PHE A 228 -18.23 9.35 -9.26
N ALA A 229 -18.52 10.39 -10.04
CA ALA A 229 -17.65 11.55 -10.11
C ALA A 229 -17.46 12.23 -8.75
N GLY A 230 -16.29 12.84 -8.61
CA GLY A 230 -16.00 13.81 -7.56
C GLY A 230 -16.10 15.24 -8.08
N SER A 231 -15.72 16.20 -7.24
CA SER A 231 -15.68 17.62 -7.63
C SER A 231 -14.50 17.98 -8.54
N ALA A 232 -13.44 17.17 -8.55
CA ALA A 232 -12.22 17.39 -9.34
C ALA A 232 -12.33 16.82 -10.76
N TYR A 233 -13.02 15.69 -10.91
CA TYR A 233 -13.18 14.97 -12.17
C TYR A 233 -14.65 14.63 -12.40
N SER A 234 -15.18 15.07 -13.54
CA SER A 234 -16.58 14.89 -13.94
C SER A 234 -16.89 13.47 -14.42
N ASP A 235 -18.19 13.15 -14.52
CA ASP A 235 -18.67 11.80 -14.89
C ASP A 235 -18.19 11.32 -16.25
N ASN A 236 -17.83 12.23 -17.17
CA ASN A 236 -17.32 11.87 -18.49
C ASN A 236 -15.85 11.38 -18.48
N VAL A 237 -15.16 11.43 -17.35
CA VAL A 237 -13.77 10.93 -17.21
C VAL A 237 -13.62 9.78 -16.22
N ILE A 238 -14.62 9.56 -15.37
CA ILE A 238 -14.67 8.46 -14.40
C ILE A 238 -15.49 7.30 -15.01
N ALA A 239 -15.02 6.06 -14.85
CA ALA A 239 -15.79 4.89 -15.25
C ALA A 239 -16.97 4.66 -14.29
N ASP A 240 -18.13 4.19 -14.77
CA ASP A 240 -19.29 3.90 -13.89
C ASP A 240 -19.07 2.69 -12.95
N GLN A 241 -18.11 1.84 -13.29
CA GLN A 241 -17.79 0.64 -12.54
C GLN A 241 -16.34 0.21 -12.76
N SER A 242 -15.77 -0.47 -11.77
CA SER A 242 -14.45 -1.08 -11.84
C SER A 242 -14.46 -2.52 -11.33
N TYR A 243 -13.60 -3.34 -11.91
CA TYR A 243 -13.26 -4.69 -11.50
C TYR A 243 -11.76 -4.73 -11.22
N LEU A 244 -11.40 -5.14 -10.00
CA LEU A 244 -10.01 -5.25 -9.58
C LEU A 244 -9.73 -6.69 -9.14
N GLY A 245 -8.63 -7.24 -9.63
CA GLY A 245 -8.06 -8.51 -9.17
C GLY A 245 -6.65 -8.27 -8.66
N GLN A 246 -6.34 -8.74 -7.46
CA GLN A 246 -5.01 -8.61 -6.85
C GLN A 246 -4.54 -9.96 -6.33
N ALA A 247 -3.27 -10.28 -6.57
CA ALA A 247 -2.61 -11.44 -6.00
C ALA A 247 -1.27 -11.02 -5.39
N SER A 248 -0.90 -11.60 -4.26
CA SER A 248 0.38 -11.32 -3.61
C SER A 248 1.07 -12.55 -3.05
N VAL A 249 2.38 -12.42 -2.90
CA VAL A 249 3.25 -13.35 -2.19
C VAL A 249 3.95 -12.59 -1.08
N SER A 250 3.83 -13.10 0.14
CA SER A 250 4.51 -12.56 1.32
C SER A 250 5.64 -13.48 1.74
N LEU A 251 6.82 -12.90 1.97
CA LEU A 251 8.03 -13.55 2.46
C LEU A 251 8.33 -13.06 3.87
N ALA A 252 8.32 -13.95 4.85
CA ALA A 252 8.62 -13.65 6.25
C ALA A 252 9.05 -14.91 7.00
N ASP A 253 9.22 -14.85 8.33
CA ASP A 253 9.12 -16.05 9.18
C ASP A 253 7.78 -15.97 9.94
N PHE A 254 6.78 -16.69 9.44
CA PHE A 254 5.43 -16.76 10.02
C PHE A 254 5.38 -17.69 11.25
N GLY A 255 6.51 -18.29 11.63
CA GLY A 255 6.58 -19.20 12.78
C GLY A 255 5.78 -20.49 12.55
N GLY A 256 5.39 -21.15 13.64
CA GLY A 256 4.51 -22.34 13.64
C GLY A 256 3.13 -22.08 14.22
N ASP A 257 2.80 -20.81 14.50
CA ASP A 257 1.55 -20.37 15.11
C ASP A 257 0.98 -19.20 14.29
N ASP A 258 -0.15 -19.43 13.60
CA ASP A 258 -0.82 -18.45 12.73
C ASP A 258 -1.50 -17.30 13.48
N THR A 259 -1.39 -17.27 14.81
CA THR A 259 -2.03 -16.24 15.64
C THR A 259 -1.23 -14.95 15.75
N THR A 260 0.07 -14.97 15.47
CA THR A 260 0.94 -13.80 15.64
C THR A 260 1.48 -13.35 14.28
N PRO A 261 1.31 -12.07 13.89
CA PRO A 261 1.95 -11.53 12.71
C PRO A 261 3.47 -11.75 12.72
N PRO A 262 4.10 -11.98 11.56
CA PRO A 262 5.55 -12.05 11.50
C PRO A 262 6.15 -10.70 11.92
N ARG A 263 7.40 -10.70 12.36
CA ARG A 263 8.08 -9.46 12.81
C ARG A 263 8.36 -8.51 11.67
N TRP A 264 8.63 -9.06 10.49
CA TRP A 264 8.79 -8.32 9.25
C TRP A 264 8.20 -9.18 8.14
N ALA A 265 7.75 -8.54 7.06
CA ALA A 265 7.36 -9.25 5.85
C ALA A 265 7.70 -8.41 4.63
N ILE A 266 8.20 -9.06 3.58
CA ILE A 266 8.26 -8.46 2.25
C ILE A 266 7.08 -9.01 1.47
N GLU A 267 6.17 -8.15 1.03
CA GLU A 267 5.02 -8.52 0.23
C GLU A 267 5.17 -7.98 -1.18
N MET A 268 5.00 -8.84 -2.18
CA MET A 268 5.00 -8.46 -3.59
C MET A 268 3.63 -8.76 -4.18
N ALA A 269 3.02 -7.79 -4.85
CA ALA A 269 1.69 -7.93 -5.41
C ALA A 269 1.65 -7.59 -6.90
N VAL A 270 0.72 -8.23 -7.60
CA VAL A 270 0.29 -7.86 -8.95
C VAL A 270 -1.18 -7.52 -8.92
N THR A 271 -1.53 -6.42 -9.59
CA THR A 271 -2.90 -5.90 -9.63
C THR A 271 -3.34 -5.73 -11.06
N TYR A 272 -4.52 -6.24 -11.40
CA TYR A 272 -5.27 -5.91 -12.60
C TYR A 272 -6.46 -5.05 -12.19
N ASP A 273 -6.61 -3.89 -12.83
CA ASP A 273 -7.76 -3.01 -12.63
C ASP A 273 -8.38 -2.70 -14.00
N SER A 274 -9.70 -2.84 -14.12
CA SER A 274 -10.40 -2.44 -15.34
C SER A 274 -10.29 -0.93 -15.61
N GLY A 275 -10.00 -0.13 -14.58
CA GLY A 275 -9.64 1.28 -14.66
C GLY A 275 -10.63 2.19 -13.94
N LEU A 276 -10.09 3.18 -13.21
CA LEU A 276 -10.88 4.31 -12.67
C LEU A 276 -11.35 5.27 -13.77
N PHE A 277 -10.53 5.44 -14.82
CA PHE A 277 -10.76 6.45 -15.86
C PHE A 277 -11.28 5.85 -17.16
N VAL A 278 -12.01 6.65 -17.92
CA VAL A 278 -12.40 6.35 -19.30
C VAL A 278 -11.53 7.08 -20.31
N SER A 279 -11.39 6.47 -21.48
CA SER A 279 -10.74 7.07 -22.66
C SER A 279 -11.62 8.14 -23.29
N THR A 280 -11.08 8.86 -24.28
CA THR A 280 -11.83 9.81 -25.12
C THR A 280 -13.04 9.20 -25.84
N THR A 281 -13.10 7.87 -25.95
CA THR A 281 -14.22 7.12 -26.56
C THR A 281 -15.19 6.55 -25.54
N GLY A 282 -15.03 6.86 -24.24
CA GLY A 282 -15.85 6.35 -23.14
C GLY A 282 -15.54 4.91 -22.72
N ARG A 283 -14.53 4.26 -23.33
CA ARG A 283 -14.08 2.92 -22.94
C ARG A 283 -13.18 2.95 -21.72
N TRP A 284 -13.27 1.94 -20.86
CA TRP A 284 -12.40 1.80 -19.68
C TRP A 284 -10.93 1.75 -20.05
N VAL A 285 -10.09 2.38 -19.22
CA VAL A 285 -8.64 2.34 -19.36
C VAL A 285 -8.06 1.33 -18.38
N THR A 286 -7.90 0.09 -18.85
CA THR A 286 -7.38 -1.01 -18.05
C THR A 286 -5.93 -0.79 -17.63
N ARG A 287 -5.60 -1.16 -16.40
CA ARG A 287 -4.26 -1.02 -15.82
C ARG A 287 -3.75 -2.32 -15.21
N ARG A 288 -2.43 -2.44 -15.21
CA ARG A 288 -1.71 -3.55 -14.57
C ARG A 288 -0.56 -2.97 -13.77
N PHE A 289 -0.52 -3.28 -12.49
CA PHE A 289 0.46 -2.76 -11.57
C PHE A 289 1.23 -3.89 -10.92
N GLY A 290 2.44 -3.56 -10.48
CA GLY A 290 3.15 -4.37 -9.50
C GLY A 290 3.58 -3.51 -8.32
N SER A 291 3.59 -4.11 -7.15
CA SER A 291 3.79 -3.42 -5.87
C SER A 291 4.73 -4.23 -5.00
N ILE A 292 5.52 -3.53 -4.20
CA ILE A 292 6.40 -4.12 -3.20
C ILE A 292 6.24 -3.36 -1.89
N ALA A 293 5.99 -4.10 -0.82
CA ALA A 293 5.87 -3.58 0.53
C ALA A 293 6.89 -4.25 1.46
N LEU A 294 7.41 -3.46 2.39
CA LEU A 294 8.09 -3.93 3.58
C LEU A 294 7.21 -3.58 4.78
N HIS A 295 6.69 -4.62 5.42
CA HIS A 295 5.99 -4.53 6.70
C HIS A 295 6.98 -4.78 7.81
N PHE A 296 6.99 -3.93 8.83
CA PHE A 296 7.87 -4.03 9.99
C PHE A 296 7.11 -3.59 11.24
N PRO A 297 7.65 -3.76 12.45
CA PRO A 297 6.82 -3.64 13.64
C PRO A 297 6.22 -2.27 13.88
N TYR A 298 6.88 -1.22 13.36
CA TYR A 298 6.53 0.18 13.58
C TYR A 298 5.88 0.83 12.39
N GLY A 299 5.67 0.10 11.29
CA GLY A 299 5.15 0.71 10.09
C GLY A 299 5.18 -0.17 8.86
N THR A 300 4.77 0.44 7.76
CA THR A 300 4.86 -0.14 6.43
C THR A 300 5.46 0.87 5.48
N LEU A 301 6.29 0.36 4.57
CA LEU A 301 6.86 1.08 3.45
C LEU A 301 6.41 0.36 2.18
N GLU A 302 5.75 1.07 1.28
CA GLU A 302 5.24 0.48 0.04
C GLU A 302 5.57 1.37 -1.16
N SER A 303 5.84 0.74 -2.30
CA SER A 303 5.89 1.40 -3.59
C SER A 303 5.18 0.56 -4.64
N TRP A 304 4.52 1.22 -5.59
CA TRP A 304 3.83 0.59 -6.70
C TRP A 304 4.02 1.36 -7.99
N ASN A 305 3.95 0.66 -9.12
CA ASN A 305 4.15 1.22 -10.46
C ASN A 305 3.40 0.36 -11.51
N ASP A 306 3.08 0.96 -12.66
CA ASP A 306 2.47 0.31 -13.81
C ASP A 306 3.46 -0.45 -14.73
N TRP A 307 4.70 -0.71 -14.28
CA TRP A 307 5.72 -1.50 -14.98
C TRP A 307 5.26 -2.86 -15.54
N VAL A 308 4.30 -3.53 -14.90
CA VAL A 308 3.69 -4.80 -15.36
C VAL A 308 2.80 -4.56 -16.60
N GLY A 309 2.14 -3.41 -16.67
CA GLY A 309 1.38 -2.97 -17.83
C GLY A 309 2.24 -2.29 -18.89
N SER A 310 3.42 -1.79 -18.50
CA SER A 310 4.33 -1.02 -19.35
C SER A 310 3.64 0.17 -20.05
N THR A 311 2.68 0.78 -19.36
CA THR A 311 1.89 1.88 -19.94
C THR A 311 2.49 3.24 -19.69
N ASP A 312 3.30 3.40 -18.63
CA ASP A 312 3.85 4.64 -18.08
C ASP A 312 2.83 5.79 -18.13
N SER A 313 1.57 5.53 -17.76
CA SER A 313 0.45 6.45 -18.02
C SER A 313 -0.72 6.35 -17.07
N GLY A 314 -1.45 7.44 -16.88
CA GLY A 314 -2.56 7.51 -15.92
C GLY A 314 -2.03 7.36 -14.51
N PRO A 315 -2.58 6.46 -13.68
CA PRO A 315 -1.89 6.02 -12.49
C PRO A 315 -0.53 5.44 -12.85
N THR A 316 0.57 6.12 -12.51
CA THR A 316 1.91 5.70 -12.95
C THR A 316 2.80 5.23 -11.82
N TYR A 317 2.67 5.86 -10.67
CA TYR A 317 3.55 5.61 -9.54
C TYR A 317 2.84 5.97 -8.25
N GLY A 318 3.17 5.24 -7.20
CA GLY A 318 2.92 5.71 -5.86
C GLY A 318 3.83 5.07 -4.83
N PHE A 319 3.76 5.66 -3.65
CA PHE A 319 4.63 5.39 -2.53
C PHE A 319 3.87 5.65 -1.23
N SER A 320 4.09 4.81 -0.23
CA SER A 320 3.53 4.99 1.10
C SER A 320 4.58 4.72 2.17
N LEU A 321 4.60 5.56 3.19
CA LEU A 321 5.35 5.36 4.42
C LEU A 321 4.43 5.68 5.58
N LEU A 322 3.99 4.65 6.29
CA LEU A 322 3.06 4.77 7.41
C LEU A 322 3.69 4.16 8.67
N PHE A 323 3.44 4.78 9.82
CA PHE A 323 3.97 4.34 11.10
C PHE A 323 2.84 4.02 12.09
N ASP A 324 2.96 2.94 12.86
CA ASP A 324 2.04 2.60 13.94
C ASP A 324 2.23 3.56 15.12
N VAL A 325 1.30 4.50 15.24
CA VAL A 325 1.34 5.57 16.24
C VAL A 325 1.21 4.99 17.66
N ARG A 326 0.45 3.91 17.85
CA ARG A 326 0.26 3.31 19.18
C ARG A 326 1.56 2.70 19.67
N LYS A 327 2.23 1.93 18.82
CA LYS A 327 3.52 1.31 19.16
C LYS A 327 4.65 2.32 19.33
N LEU A 328 4.65 3.40 18.54
CA LEU A 328 5.60 4.50 18.75
C LEU A 328 5.31 5.25 20.05
N SER A 329 4.04 5.46 20.40
CA SER A 329 3.66 6.15 21.62
C SER A 329 4.02 5.37 22.88
N SER A 330 3.84 4.05 22.91
CA SER A 330 4.27 3.20 24.03
C SER A 330 5.78 3.25 24.22
N LEU A 331 6.53 3.23 23.11
CA LEU A 331 7.99 3.34 23.15
C LEU A 331 8.48 4.68 23.73
N LEU A 332 7.81 5.79 23.40
CA LEU A 332 8.18 7.12 23.89
C LEU A 332 7.73 7.36 25.34
N THR A 333 6.64 6.71 25.77
CA THR A 333 6.08 6.89 27.11
C THR A 333 6.58 5.85 28.12
N GLY A 334 7.26 4.79 27.65
CA GLY A 334 7.78 3.71 28.50
C GLY A 334 6.69 2.85 29.15
N LEU A 335 5.48 2.88 28.58
CA LEU A 335 4.29 2.16 29.06
C LEU A 335 4.01 0.90 28.25
#